data_AF-A0A8T0YV76-F1
#
_entry.id   AF-A0A8T0YV76-F1
#
_cell.length_a   1.000
_cell.length_b   1.000
_cell.length_c   1.000
_cell.angle_alpha   90.00
_cell.angle_beta   90.00
_cell.angle_gamma   90.00
#
_symmetry.space_group_name_H-M   'P 1'
#
loop_
_entity.id
_entity.type
_entity.pdbx_description
1 polymer ?
#
loop_
_entity_poly.entity_id
_entity_poly.type
_entity_poly.pdbx_seq_one_letter_code
_entity_poly.pdbx_strand_id
1 'polypeptide(L)'
;TQRTDKPWAAAGHELTSEQFELAVPAFVPAPAADLRVWLDITVEQRDDQVIVEGFDFLHVFDLHAGAFTKITKHGVPLIQGKTQFSIWRAPADNDRKIKMLWSKEGYDRAMTKVYRVEVTEVSGERVQIAVDFALTCNIKLPLLKGKAVWDVDGAGAITLKMSVQVREDLPYLPRFGLQLVMPA
;
A
#
# COMPACT_ATOMS: atom_id res chain seq x y z
N THR A 1 24.77 24.12 -17.34
CA THR A 1 25.98 24.19 -16.48
C THR A 1 26.89 25.32 -16.94
N GLN A 2 27.70 25.87 -16.03
CA GLN A 2 28.70 26.89 -16.38
C GLN A 2 29.89 26.28 -17.11
N ARG A 3 30.49 27.00 -18.05
CA ARG A 3 31.54 26.45 -18.94
C ARG A 3 32.97 26.60 -18.42
N THR A 4 33.23 27.55 -17.54
CA THR A 4 34.58 27.88 -17.07
C THR A 4 34.62 28.00 -15.57
N ASP A 5 35.82 27.83 -15.00
CA ASP A 5 36.05 28.01 -13.56
C ASP A 5 35.71 29.44 -13.13
N LYS A 6 35.11 29.53 -11.94
CA LYS A 6 34.84 30.76 -11.20
C LYS A 6 35.46 30.62 -9.80
N PRO A 7 35.77 31.74 -9.12
CA PRO A 7 36.32 31.70 -7.76
C PRO A 7 35.45 30.95 -6.74
N TRP A 8 34.15 30.78 -7.02
CA TRP A 8 33.16 30.16 -6.15
C TRP A 8 32.68 28.78 -6.62
N ALA A 9 33.04 28.34 -7.84
CA ALA A 9 32.69 27.03 -8.38
C ALA A 9 33.50 26.65 -9.63
N ALA A 10 33.79 25.35 -9.79
CA ALA A 10 34.49 24.82 -10.96
C ALA A 10 33.61 24.78 -12.23
N ALA A 11 34.24 24.72 -13.41
CA ALA A 11 33.58 24.46 -14.68
C ALA A 11 32.71 23.20 -14.61
N GLY A 12 31.54 23.23 -15.22
CA GLY A 12 30.55 22.16 -15.15
C GLY A 12 29.53 22.29 -14.01
N HIS A 13 29.71 23.23 -13.08
CA HIS A 13 28.71 23.49 -12.03
C HIS A 13 27.33 23.81 -12.62
N GLU A 14 26.27 23.18 -12.09
CA GLU A 14 24.91 23.42 -12.51
C GLU A 14 24.44 24.79 -12.00
N LEU A 15 23.95 25.63 -12.92
CA LEU A 15 23.47 26.97 -12.61
C LEU A 15 21.95 27.04 -12.56
N THR A 16 21.31 26.32 -13.48
CA THR A 16 19.87 26.25 -13.64
C THR A 16 19.53 24.92 -14.31
N SER A 17 18.39 24.38 -13.94
CA SER A 17 17.79 23.17 -14.50
C SER A 17 16.30 23.41 -14.66
N GLU A 18 15.72 22.89 -15.72
CA GLU A 18 14.27 22.84 -15.93
C GLU A 18 13.90 21.44 -16.43
N GLN A 19 12.68 21.01 -16.14
CA GLN A 19 12.13 19.75 -16.62
C GLN A 19 10.76 20.02 -17.22
N PHE A 20 10.44 19.32 -18.32
CA PHE A 20 9.10 19.28 -18.87
C PHE A 20 8.39 18.01 -18.39
N GLU A 21 7.06 18.07 -18.33
CA GLU A 21 6.25 16.90 -18.02
C GLU A 21 6.45 15.83 -19.10
N LEU A 22 6.90 14.64 -18.70
CA LEU A 22 6.98 13.50 -19.59
C LEU A 22 5.58 12.91 -19.74
N ALA A 23 5.18 12.62 -20.98
CA ALA A 23 3.98 11.83 -21.23
C ALA A 23 4.14 10.47 -20.54
N VAL A 24 3.43 10.28 -19.44
CA VAL A 24 3.35 8.98 -18.77
C VAL A 24 2.26 8.21 -19.51
N PRO A 25 2.60 7.19 -20.33
CA PRO A 25 1.56 6.34 -20.88
C PRO A 25 0.73 5.78 -19.73
N ALA A 26 -0.58 5.66 -19.93
CA ALA A 26 -1.43 4.97 -18.97
C ALA A 26 -0.74 3.65 -18.61
N PHE A 27 -0.71 3.29 -17.32
CA PHE A 27 -0.15 2.03 -16.89
C PHE A 27 -0.84 0.92 -17.67
N VAL A 28 -0.15 0.37 -18.67
CA VAL A 28 -0.54 -0.84 -19.36
C VAL A 28 0.08 -1.92 -18.49
N PRO A 29 -0.74 -2.75 -17.80
CA PRO A 29 -0.20 -3.94 -17.15
C PRO A 29 0.64 -4.65 -18.20
N ALA A 30 1.88 -5.05 -17.86
CA ALA A 30 2.67 -5.84 -18.78
C ALA A 30 1.76 -6.98 -19.30
N PRO A 31 1.70 -7.20 -20.63
CA PRO A 31 0.91 -8.31 -21.15
C PRO A 31 1.32 -9.53 -20.35
N ALA A 32 0.33 -10.23 -19.76
CA ALA A 32 0.59 -11.50 -19.09
C ALA A 32 1.47 -12.28 -20.06
N ALA A 33 2.74 -12.45 -19.70
CA ALA A 33 3.69 -13.02 -20.63
C ALA A 33 3.09 -14.35 -21.10
N ASP A 34 3.27 -14.70 -22.38
CA ASP A 34 3.01 -16.04 -22.94
C ASP A 34 3.91 -17.12 -22.29
N LEU A 35 4.19 -16.97 -21.00
CA LEU A 35 4.49 -18.07 -20.12
C LEU A 35 3.33 -19.05 -20.26
N ARG A 36 3.63 -20.34 -20.26
CA ARG A 36 2.62 -21.36 -20.06
C ARG A 36 2.04 -21.13 -18.66
N VAL A 37 1.05 -20.24 -18.57
CA VAL A 37 0.58 -19.74 -17.29
C VAL A 37 -0.31 -20.83 -16.72
N TRP A 38 0.19 -21.45 -15.66
CA TRP A 38 -0.66 -22.12 -14.70
C TRP A 38 -1.44 -21.01 -13.99
N LEU A 39 -2.49 -20.50 -14.65
CA LEU A 39 -3.37 -19.45 -14.11
C LEU A 39 -4.22 -19.99 -12.98
N ASP A 40 -4.37 -21.31 -12.91
CA ASP A 40 -5.15 -21.97 -11.89
C ASP A 40 -4.58 -21.65 -10.50
N ILE A 41 -5.41 -20.99 -9.70
CA ILE A 41 -5.18 -20.74 -8.29
C ILE A 41 -6.06 -21.67 -7.47
N THR A 42 -5.52 -22.12 -6.35
CA THR A 42 -6.29 -22.77 -5.29
C THR A 42 -6.56 -21.75 -4.20
N VAL A 43 -7.83 -21.62 -3.83
CA VAL A 43 -8.26 -20.74 -2.74
C VAL A 43 -8.81 -21.60 -1.61
N GLU A 44 -8.09 -21.61 -0.49
CA GLU A 44 -8.54 -22.26 0.75
C GLU A 44 -9.02 -21.17 1.72
N GLN A 45 -10.31 -21.20 2.06
CA GLN A 45 -10.88 -20.32 3.10
C GLN A 45 -10.96 -21.07 4.42
N ARG A 46 -10.39 -20.48 5.46
CA ARG A 46 -10.50 -20.91 6.86
C ARG A 46 -11.23 -19.84 7.66
N ASP A 47 -11.52 -20.13 8.92
CA ASP A 47 -12.26 -19.21 9.80
C ASP A 47 -11.55 -17.85 10.00
N ASP A 48 -10.21 -17.83 9.99
CA ASP A 48 -9.39 -16.66 10.28
C ASP A 48 -8.54 -16.16 9.09
N GLN A 49 -8.48 -16.93 8.00
CA GLN A 49 -7.59 -16.60 6.87
C GLN A 49 -8.09 -17.12 5.52
N VAL A 50 -7.65 -16.46 4.44
CA VAL A 50 -7.75 -16.91 3.05
C VAL A 50 -6.34 -17.21 2.54
N ILE A 51 -6.12 -18.43 2.10
CA ILE A 51 -4.87 -18.86 1.49
C ILE A 51 -5.08 -18.92 -0.02
N VAL A 52 -4.19 -18.26 -0.76
CA VAL A 52 -4.21 -18.23 -2.22
C VAL A 52 -2.89 -18.81 -2.70
N GLU A 53 -2.97 -19.97 -3.36
CA GLU A 53 -1.82 -20.70 -3.88
C GLU A 53 -1.90 -20.78 -5.40
N GLY A 54 -0.81 -20.46 -6.08
CA GLY A 54 -0.64 -20.70 -7.51
C GLY A 54 0.70 -21.37 -7.77
N PHE A 55 1.08 -21.50 -9.04
CA PHE A 55 2.24 -22.29 -9.46
C PHE A 55 3.55 -21.99 -8.73
N ASP A 56 3.82 -20.72 -8.46
CA ASP A 56 5.06 -20.27 -7.85
C ASP A 56 4.84 -19.21 -6.75
N PHE A 57 3.62 -19.10 -6.22
CA PHE A 57 3.32 -18.14 -5.17
C PHE A 57 2.35 -18.72 -4.14
N LEU A 58 2.48 -18.22 -2.92
CA LEU A 58 1.59 -18.50 -1.81
C LEU A 58 1.37 -17.23 -1.02
N HIS A 59 0.13 -16.75 -1.01
CA HIS A 59 -0.30 -15.57 -0.27
C HIS A 59 -1.28 -15.97 0.84
N VAL A 60 -1.15 -15.34 1.99
CA VAL A 60 -2.05 -15.56 3.13
C VAL A 60 -2.62 -14.22 3.56
N PHE A 61 -3.95 -14.16 3.58
CA PHE A 61 -4.73 -13.01 3.98
C PHE A 61 -5.43 -13.29 5.30
N ASP A 62 -5.21 -12.46 6.31
CA ASP A 62 -5.84 -12.58 7.63
C ASP A 62 -7.17 -11.82 7.66
N LEU A 63 -8.26 -12.51 7.96
CA LEU A 63 -9.63 -11.99 7.96
C LEU A 63 -9.91 -11.07 9.15
N HIS A 64 -9.21 -11.22 10.26
CA HIS A 64 -9.35 -10.34 11.42
C HIS A 64 -8.58 -9.02 11.24
N ALA A 65 -7.38 -9.11 10.67
CA ALA A 65 -6.52 -7.96 10.40
C ALA A 65 -6.90 -7.23 9.10
N GLY A 66 -7.62 -7.90 8.18
CA GLY A 66 -7.98 -7.35 6.88
C GLY A 66 -6.74 -7.05 6.02
N ALA A 67 -5.71 -7.90 6.12
CA ALA A 67 -4.39 -7.64 5.57
C ALA A 67 -3.68 -8.93 5.15
N PHE A 68 -2.79 -8.83 4.16
CA PHE A 68 -1.86 -9.91 3.85
C PHE A 68 -0.83 -10.05 4.97
N THR A 69 -0.66 -11.27 5.48
CA THR A 69 0.36 -11.63 6.49
C THR A 69 1.53 -12.38 5.86
N LYS A 70 1.32 -12.95 4.67
CA LYS A 70 2.34 -13.63 3.88
C LYS A 70 2.13 -13.33 2.40
N ILE A 71 3.20 -12.96 1.72
CA ILE A 71 3.29 -12.84 0.27
C ILE A 71 4.59 -13.54 -0.13
N THR A 72 4.53 -14.50 -1.04
CA THR A 72 5.73 -15.23 -1.51
C THR A 72 5.75 -15.36 -3.02
N LYS A 73 6.96 -15.47 -3.60
CA LYS A 73 7.17 -15.80 -5.01
C LYS A 73 8.41 -16.69 -5.14
N HIS A 74 8.32 -17.79 -5.89
CA HIS A 74 9.32 -18.86 -5.96
C HIS A 74 9.80 -19.34 -4.58
N GLY A 75 8.88 -19.43 -3.61
CA GLY A 75 9.19 -19.79 -2.22
C GLY A 75 9.92 -18.71 -1.41
N VAL A 76 10.24 -17.57 -2.00
CA VAL A 76 10.89 -16.43 -1.33
C VAL A 76 9.83 -15.52 -0.71
N PRO A 77 9.90 -15.22 0.60
CA PRO A 77 9.03 -14.22 1.21
C PRO A 77 9.32 -12.83 0.66
N LEU A 78 8.26 -12.07 0.35
CA LEU A 78 8.35 -10.69 -0.13
C LEU A 78 8.01 -9.67 0.96
N ILE A 79 7.36 -10.11 2.05
CA ILE A 79 7.05 -9.27 3.22
C ILE A 79 7.42 -9.99 4.51
N GLN A 80 7.74 -9.20 5.53
CA GLN A 80 8.00 -9.63 6.91
C GLN A 80 6.96 -8.97 7.84
N GLY A 81 5.87 -9.68 8.11
CA GLY A 81 4.73 -9.14 8.87
C GLY A 81 3.58 -8.70 7.96
N LYS A 82 2.53 -8.14 8.56
CA LYS A 82 1.30 -7.80 7.83
C LYS A 82 1.38 -6.48 7.09
N THR A 83 0.66 -6.36 5.98
CA THR A 83 0.44 -5.08 5.29
C THR A 83 -0.39 -4.13 6.16
N GLN A 84 -0.09 -2.82 6.13
CA GLN A 84 -0.73 -1.86 7.02
C GLN A 84 -1.03 -0.55 6.30
N PHE A 85 -2.26 -0.03 6.46
CA PHE A 85 -2.56 1.34 6.08
C PHE A 85 -1.94 2.29 7.09
N SER A 86 -1.26 3.33 6.62
CA SER A 86 -0.59 4.31 7.47
C SER A 86 -0.87 5.73 7.00
N ILE A 87 -1.11 6.62 7.98
CA ILE A 87 -1.25 8.07 7.78
C ILE A 87 -0.12 8.87 8.40
N TRP A 88 0.73 8.24 9.20
CA TRP A 88 1.75 8.92 10.00
C TRP A 88 3.11 8.91 9.30
N ARG A 89 3.80 10.05 9.28
CA ARG A 89 5.23 10.14 8.96
C ARG A 89 5.98 10.80 10.12
N ALA A 90 7.29 10.56 10.22
CA ALA A 90 8.13 11.32 11.13
C ALA A 90 8.02 12.84 10.81
N PRO A 91 7.70 13.70 11.79
CA PRO A 91 7.60 15.14 11.58
C PRO A 91 8.95 15.77 11.21
N ALA A 92 8.96 16.66 10.23
CA ALA A 92 10.08 17.54 9.92
C ALA A 92 9.99 18.85 10.72
N ASP A 93 11.02 19.69 10.70
CA ASP A 93 11.04 20.96 11.45
C ASP A 93 9.87 21.89 11.07
N ASN A 94 9.48 21.90 9.80
CA ASN A 94 8.35 22.68 9.31
C ASN A 94 6.99 22.20 9.87
N ASP A 95 6.91 20.96 10.35
CA ASP A 95 5.70 20.38 10.94
C ASP A 95 5.50 20.80 12.41
N ARG A 96 6.38 21.64 12.98
CA ARG A 96 6.42 21.99 14.42
C ARG A 96 5.08 22.38 15.04
N LYS A 97 4.19 23.06 14.31
CA LYS A 97 2.87 23.47 14.79
C LYS A 97 1.82 22.38 14.56
N ILE A 98 1.77 21.81 13.36
CA ILE A 98 0.74 20.86 12.96
C ILE A 98 0.91 19.49 13.66
N LYS A 99 2.14 19.08 13.98
CA LYS A 99 2.42 17.82 14.68
C LYS A 99 1.67 17.70 16.01
N MET A 100 1.46 18.82 16.70
CA MET A 100 0.72 18.85 17.97
C MET A 100 -0.76 18.50 17.76
N LEU A 101 -1.37 18.98 16.66
CA LEU A 101 -2.75 18.66 16.30
C LEU A 101 -2.87 17.19 15.85
N TRP A 102 -1.93 16.72 15.03
CA TRP A 102 -1.90 15.31 14.61
C TRP A 102 -1.76 14.35 15.78
N SER A 103 -0.82 14.59 16.70
CA SER A 103 -0.66 13.77 17.91
C SER A 103 -1.87 13.86 18.84
N LYS A 104 -2.50 15.03 18.94
CA LYS A 104 -3.74 15.22 19.72
C LYS A 104 -4.89 14.37 19.16
N GLU A 105 -5.01 14.27 17.83
CA GLU A 105 -5.99 13.40 17.17
C GLU A 105 -5.52 11.93 17.07
N GLY A 106 -4.28 11.64 17.47
CA GLY A 106 -3.73 10.29 17.58
C GLY A 106 -3.32 9.68 16.25
N TYR A 107 -2.87 10.50 15.30
CA TYR A 107 -2.42 10.04 13.98
C TYR A 107 -1.23 9.09 14.10
N ASP A 108 -0.33 9.35 15.05
CA ASP A 108 0.85 8.56 15.40
C ASP A 108 0.51 7.20 16.02
N ARG A 109 -0.73 7.02 16.47
CA ARG A 109 -1.25 5.82 17.13
C ARG A 109 -2.40 5.17 16.35
N ALA A 110 -2.63 5.63 15.12
CA ALA A 110 -3.72 5.12 14.29
C ALA A 110 -3.47 3.65 13.92
N MET A 111 -4.50 2.84 14.08
CA MET A 111 -4.54 1.42 13.76
C MET A 111 -5.75 1.13 12.88
N THR A 112 -5.62 0.11 12.03
CA THR A 112 -6.74 -0.40 11.23
C THR A 112 -7.72 -1.16 12.12
N LYS A 113 -8.95 -0.70 12.14
CA LYS A 113 -10.11 -1.44 12.63
C LYS A 113 -10.88 -1.99 11.44
N VAL A 114 -10.99 -3.31 11.36
CA VAL A 114 -11.77 -4.00 10.33
C VAL A 114 -13.21 -4.11 10.80
N TYR A 115 -14.16 -3.77 9.92
CA TYR A 115 -15.59 -3.95 10.17
C TYR A 115 -16.14 -5.17 9.45
N ARG A 116 -15.65 -5.43 8.23
CA ARG A 116 -16.11 -6.53 7.40
C ARG A 116 -15.01 -6.96 6.45
N VAL A 117 -14.90 -8.27 6.25
CA VAL A 117 -14.12 -8.86 5.16
C VAL A 117 -15.04 -9.81 4.40
N GLU A 118 -15.02 -9.73 3.08
CA GLU A 118 -15.79 -10.60 2.19
C GLU A 118 -14.91 -11.05 1.03
N VAL A 119 -14.90 -12.35 0.76
CA VAL A 119 -14.38 -12.87 -0.51
C VAL A 119 -15.48 -12.71 -1.55
N THR A 120 -15.34 -11.75 -2.45
CA THR A 120 -16.41 -11.34 -3.38
C THR A 120 -16.38 -12.09 -4.70
N GLU A 121 -15.22 -12.61 -5.11
CA GLU A 121 -15.05 -13.36 -6.34
C GLU A 121 -14.00 -14.46 -6.09
N VAL A 122 -14.32 -15.68 -6.51
CA VAL A 122 -13.38 -16.79 -6.59
C VAL A 122 -13.61 -17.44 -7.94
N SER A 123 -12.63 -17.34 -8.82
CA SER A 123 -12.58 -18.06 -10.09
C SER A 123 -11.34 -18.96 -10.10
N GLY A 124 -11.21 -19.79 -11.14
CA GLY A 124 -10.00 -20.58 -11.33
C GLY A 124 -8.74 -19.72 -11.42
N GLU A 125 -8.84 -18.44 -11.79
CA GLU A 125 -7.67 -17.61 -12.11
C GLU A 125 -7.56 -16.34 -11.25
N ARG A 126 -8.53 -16.11 -10.36
CA ARG A 126 -8.65 -14.83 -9.67
C ARG A 126 -9.40 -14.96 -8.35
N VAL A 127 -8.95 -14.19 -7.35
CA VAL A 127 -9.69 -14.01 -6.10
C VAL A 127 -9.74 -12.55 -5.70
N GLN A 128 -10.92 -12.10 -5.25
CA GLN A 128 -11.14 -10.75 -4.72
C GLN A 128 -11.56 -10.79 -3.27
N ILE A 129 -10.92 -9.93 -2.46
CA ILE A 129 -11.21 -9.77 -1.04
C ILE A 129 -11.52 -8.30 -0.78
N ALA A 130 -12.77 -8.01 -0.42
CA ALA A 130 -13.22 -6.69 -0.03
C ALA A 130 -13.14 -6.51 1.49
N VAL A 131 -12.63 -5.36 1.92
CA VAL A 131 -12.42 -5.00 3.33
C VAL A 131 -13.04 -3.63 3.59
N ASP A 132 -14.02 -3.58 4.48
CA ASP A 132 -14.51 -2.32 5.04
C ASP A 132 -13.74 -2.03 6.34
N PHE A 133 -13.07 -0.89 6.41
CA PHE A 133 -12.17 -0.54 7.50
C PHE A 133 -12.30 0.91 7.96
N ALA A 134 -11.74 1.19 9.14
CA ALA A 134 -11.41 2.52 9.59
C ALA A 134 -9.96 2.58 10.09
N LEU A 135 -9.33 3.75 9.98
CA LEU A 135 -8.17 4.07 10.80
C LEU A 135 -8.63 4.84 12.02
N THR A 136 -8.28 4.35 13.20
CA THR A 136 -8.70 4.92 14.48
C THR A 136 -7.61 4.75 15.51
N CYS A 137 -7.68 5.47 16.61
CA CYS A 137 -6.92 5.14 17.82
C CYS A 137 -7.86 5.02 19.01
N ASN A 138 -7.34 4.52 20.14
CA ASN A 138 -8.14 4.33 21.34
C ASN A 138 -8.73 5.67 21.83
N ILE A 139 -10.01 5.65 22.21
CA ILE A 139 -10.72 6.81 22.80
C ILE A 139 -10.87 7.99 21.81
N LYS A 140 -10.73 7.75 20.51
CA LYS A 140 -10.99 8.73 19.45
C LYS A 140 -12.03 8.21 18.47
N LEU A 141 -12.74 9.14 17.84
CA LEU A 141 -13.55 8.81 16.67
C LEU A 141 -12.62 8.39 15.52
N PRO A 142 -13.07 7.53 14.60
CA PRO A 142 -12.33 7.18 13.40
C PRO A 142 -11.78 8.41 12.68
N LEU A 143 -10.53 8.32 12.25
CA LEU A 143 -9.87 9.38 11.47
C LEU A 143 -10.34 9.35 10.02
N LEU A 144 -10.55 8.14 9.51
CA LEU A 144 -11.10 7.89 8.20
C LEU A 144 -11.83 6.55 8.19
N LYS A 145 -12.73 6.40 7.23
CA LYS A 145 -13.36 5.13 6.86
C LYS A 145 -13.04 4.84 5.40
N GLY A 146 -12.89 3.57 5.06
CA GLY A 146 -12.57 3.20 3.69
C GLY A 146 -13.02 1.79 3.35
N LYS A 147 -13.04 1.54 2.03
CA LYS A 147 -13.21 0.23 1.43
C LYS A 147 -11.97 -0.09 0.63
N ALA A 148 -11.32 -1.21 0.91
CA ALA A 148 -10.21 -1.75 0.15
C ALA A 148 -10.66 -3.02 -0.58
N VAL A 149 -10.26 -3.17 -1.84
CA VAL A 149 -10.47 -4.38 -2.63
C VAL A 149 -9.10 -4.88 -3.05
N TRP A 150 -8.74 -6.04 -2.51
CA TRP A 150 -7.56 -6.79 -2.86
C TRP A 150 -7.90 -7.78 -3.95
N ASP A 151 -7.11 -7.82 -4.99
CA ASP A 151 -7.31 -8.65 -6.16
C ASP A 151 -6.04 -9.43 -6.42
N VAL A 152 -6.13 -10.76 -6.42
CA VAL A 152 -4.99 -11.63 -6.73
C VAL A 152 -5.31 -12.37 -8.02
N ASP A 153 -4.42 -12.28 -9.01
CA ASP A 153 -4.54 -13.01 -10.27
C ASP A 153 -3.73 -14.32 -10.28
N GLY A 154 -3.89 -15.09 -11.36
CA GLY A 154 -3.19 -16.36 -11.57
C GLY A 154 -1.67 -16.26 -11.72
N ALA A 155 -1.12 -15.06 -11.91
CA ALA A 155 0.33 -14.83 -11.86
C ALA A 155 0.84 -14.51 -10.44
N GLY A 156 -0.08 -14.35 -9.49
CA GLY A 156 0.19 -13.97 -8.11
C GLY A 156 0.37 -12.47 -7.92
N ALA A 157 0.01 -11.65 -8.91
CA ALA A 157 0.04 -10.20 -8.79
C ALA A 157 -1.12 -9.73 -7.90
N ILE A 158 -0.81 -8.81 -6.98
CA ILE A 158 -1.79 -8.26 -6.04
C ILE A 158 -2.09 -6.83 -6.44
N THR A 159 -3.34 -6.58 -6.85
CA THR A 159 -3.84 -5.24 -7.12
C THR A 159 -4.69 -4.75 -5.95
N LEU A 160 -4.42 -3.53 -5.48
CA LEU A 160 -5.17 -2.89 -4.41
C LEU A 160 -5.92 -1.69 -4.96
N LYS A 161 -7.25 -1.72 -4.84
CA LYS A 161 -8.12 -0.56 -5.09
C LYS A 161 -8.70 -0.09 -3.77
N MET A 162 -8.72 1.21 -3.53
CA MET A 162 -9.28 1.75 -2.29
C MET A 162 -10.07 3.03 -2.52
N SER A 163 -11.12 3.20 -1.72
CA SER A 163 -11.87 4.44 -1.59
C SER A 163 -11.92 4.81 -0.11
N VAL A 164 -11.60 6.05 0.20
CA VAL A 164 -11.43 6.51 1.58
C VAL A 164 -12.06 7.88 1.79
N GLN A 165 -12.78 8.02 2.90
CA GLN A 165 -13.35 9.27 3.37
C GLN A 165 -12.67 9.67 4.68
N VAL A 166 -11.95 10.79 4.66
CA VAL A 166 -11.36 11.41 5.84
C VAL A 166 -12.42 12.22 6.58
N ARG A 167 -12.39 12.18 7.91
CA ARG A 167 -13.31 12.97 8.75
C ARG A 167 -13.07 14.47 8.54
N GLU A 168 -14.13 15.26 8.36
CA GLU A 168 -14.02 16.65 7.87
C GLU A 168 -13.45 17.66 8.89
N ASP A 169 -13.56 17.39 10.19
CA ASP A 169 -13.05 18.24 11.29
C ASP A 169 -11.55 18.09 11.54
N LEU A 170 -10.87 17.26 10.74
CA LEU A 170 -9.47 16.93 10.93
C LEU A 170 -8.52 17.84 10.15
N PRO A 171 -7.30 18.09 10.65
CA PRO A 171 -6.24 18.63 9.83
C PRO A 171 -5.88 17.66 8.69
N TYR A 172 -5.30 18.20 7.62
CA TYR A 172 -4.80 17.40 6.50
C TYR A 172 -3.88 16.26 6.96
N LEU A 173 -3.91 15.15 6.22
CA LEU A 173 -3.09 13.98 6.53
C LEU A 173 -1.61 14.25 6.18
N PRO A 174 -0.65 13.82 7.03
CA PRO A 174 0.77 13.88 6.68
C PRO A 174 1.14 13.06 5.45
N ARG A 175 0.48 11.90 5.31
CA ARG A 175 0.50 10.98 4.17
C ARG A 175 -0.73 10.08 4.23
N PHE A 176 -0.99 9.33 3.18
CA PHE A 176 -1.86 8.17 3.21
C PHE A 176 -1.31 7.11 2.26
N GLY A 177 -1.15 5.88 2.72
CA GLY A 177 -0.63 4.82 1.88
C GLY A 177 -0.53 3.48 2.59
N LEU A 178 0.05 2.52 1.88
CA LEU A 178 0.34 1.17 2.37
C LEU A 178 1.79 1.09 2.84
N GLN A 179 1.99 0.50 4.02
CA GLN A 179 3.30 0.16 4.55
C GLN A 179 3.52 -1.35 4.45
N LEU A 180 4.67 -1.71 3.89
CA LEU A 180 5.19 -3.06 3.78
C LEU A 180 6.51 -3.10 4.53
N VAL A 181 6.73 -4.13 5.35
CA VAL A 181 8.04 -4.41 5.92
C VAL A 181 8.65 -5.50 5.05
N MET A 182 9.81 -5.23 4.48
CA MET A 182 10.51 -6.19 3.61
C MET A 182 11.37 -7.12 4.46
N PRO A 183 11.59 -8.38 4.03
CA PRO A 183 12.59 -9.25 4.63
C PRO A 183 14.01 -8.66 4.51
N ALA A 184 14.91 -9.11 5.39
CA ALA A 184 16.32 -8.70 5.43
C ALA A 184 17.15 -9.21 4.25
#